data_AF-A0AAV1LAC2-F1
#
_entry.id   AF-A0AAV1LAC2-F1
#
_cell.length_a   1.000
_cell.length_b   1.000
_cell.length_c   1.000
_cell.angle_alpha   90.00
_cell.angle_beta   90.00
_cell.angle_gamma   90.00
#
_symmetry.space_group_name_H-M   'P 1'
#
loop_
_entity.id
_entity.type
_entity.pdbx_description
1 polymer ?
#
loop_
_entity_poly.entity_id
_entity_poly.type
_entity_poly.pdbx_seq_one_letter_code
_entity_poly.pdbx_strand_id
1 'polypeptide(L)'
;MSQKSVSRVVHAVTEAINEKLLRKYIKFPMTPEGRRAAKAKFRKAPQPFPDAIGAIDCTHIKILAPKLHEEAYVSGHHEGHSLNVQVVSLIFSSYCLPIYLLVKFQERC
;
A
#
# COMPACT_ATOMS: atom_id res chain seq x y z
N MET A 1 -2.35 4.52 26.94
CA MET A 1 -1.25 3.64 26.47
C MET A 1 -0.10 4.51 25.99
N SER A 2 1.15 4.08 26.15
CA SER A 2 2.30 4.82 25.60
C SER A 2 2.49 4.52 24.11
N GLN A 3 3.08 5.46 23.37
CA GLN A 3 3.41 5.30 21.95
C GLN A 3 4.21 4.01 21.71
N LYS A 4 5.17 3.69 22.59
CA LYS A 4 5.99 2.46 22.51
C LYS A 4 5.15 1.19 22.63
N SER A 5 4.14 1.18 23.50
CA SER A 5 3.27 0.02 23.66
C SER A 5 2.36 -0.16 22.45
N VAL A 6 1.82 0.93 21.89
CA VAL A 6 1.02 0.88 20.65
C VAL A 6 1.85 0.37 19.48
N SER A 7 3.06 0.90 19.29
CA SER A 7 3.98 0.47 18.23
C SER A 7 4.28 -1.04 18.30
N ARG A 8 4.59 -1.57 19.49
CA ARG A 8 4.82 -3.02 19.67
C ARG A 8 3.61 -3.87 19.30
N VAL A 9 2.41 -3.45 19.69
CA VAL A 9 1.17 -4.16 19.35
C VAL A 9 0.93 -4.13 17.84
N VAL A 10 1.09 -2.96 17.20
CA VAL A 10 0.94 -2.84 15.74
C VAL A 10 1.91 -3.76 15.01
N HIS A 11 3.18 -3.82 15.43
CA HIS A 11 4.15 -4.74 14.84
C HIS A 11 3.74 -6.20 15.00
N ALA A 12 3.40 -6.62 16.22
CA ALA A 12 3.02 -8.01 16.49
C ALA A 12 1.79 -8.46 15.69
N VAL A 13 0.77 -7.59 15.58
CA VAL A 13 -0.43 -7.87 14.79
C VAL A 13 -0.11 -7.93 13.30
N THR A 14 0.70 -6.99 12.80
CA THR A 14 1.12 -6.96 11.39
C THR A 14 1.88 -8.22 11.02
N GLU A 15 2.79 -8.68 11.89
CA GLU A 15 3.55 -9.91 11.69
C GLU A 15 2.65 -11.14 11.67
N ALA A 16 1.71 -11.26 12.60
CA ALA A 16 0.75 -12.36 12.61
C ALA A 16 -0.14 -12.38 11.35
N ILE A 17 -0.55 -11.22 10.83
CA ILE A 17 -1.30 -11.11 9.56
C ILE A 17 -0.41 -11.57 8.40
N ASN A 18 0.85 -11.13 8.36
CA ASN A 18 1.80 -11.51 7.32
C ASN A 18 2.04 -13.02 7.27
N GLU A 19 2.20 -13.66 8.43
CA GLU A 19 2.45 -15.09 8.52
C GLU A 19 1.21 -15.93 8.19
N LYS A 20 0.03 -15.53 8.69
CA LYS A 20 -1.16 -16.40 8.66
C LYS A 20 -2.13 -16.09 7.54
N LEU A 21 -2.27 -14.83 7.14
CA LEU A 21 -3.38 -14.38 6.29
C LEU A 21 -2.92 -13.96 4.89
N LEU A 22 -1.69 -13.47 4.76
CA LEU A 22 -1.16 -12.91 3.53
C LEU A 22 -1.30 -13.88 2.35
N ARG A 23 -0.76 -15.10 2.47
CA ARG A 23 -0.80 -16.09 1.38
C ARG A 23 -2.21 -16.59 1.05
N LYS A 24 -3.14 -16.47 1.99
CA LYS A 24 -4.54 -16.90 1.81
C LYS A 24 -5.33 -15.89 0.99
N TYR A 25 -5.21 -14.60 1.32
CA TYR A 25 -6.06 -13.54 0.76
C TYR A 25 -5.38 -12.69 -0.30
N ILE A 26 -4.06 -12.52 -0.24
CA ILE A 26 -3.30 -11.70 -1.18
C ILE A 26 -2.61 -12.61 -2.19
N LYS A 27 -3.18 -12.68 -3.39
CA LYS A 27 -2.66 -13.49 -4.49
C LYS A 27 -2.20 -12.57 -5.62
N PHE A 28 -0.89 -12.51 -5.83
CA PHE A 28 -0.33 -11.87 -7.00
C PHE A 28 -0.19 -12.88 -8.15
N PRO A 29 -0.26 -12.42 -9.41
CA PRO A 29 0.04 -13.27 -10.56
C PRO A 29 1.54 -13.63 -10.55
N MET A 30 1.89 -14.74 -9.89
CA MET A 30 3.29 -15.18 -9.74
C MET A 30 3.78 -15.93 -10.99
N THR A 31 2.88 -16.52 -11.77
CA THR A 31 3.25 -17.28 -12.98
C THR A 31 3.32 -16.38 -14.22
N PRO A 32 4.16 -16.69 -15.23
CA PRO A 32 4.16 -15.99 -16.51
C PRO A 32 2.77 -15.92 -17.15
N GLU A 33 1.99 -17.00 -17.07
CA GLU A 33 0.63 -17.10 -17.59
C GLU A 33 -0.31 -16.18 -16.82
N GLY A 34 -0.21 -16.18 -15.49
CA GLY A 34 -0.99 -15.29 -14.62
C GLY A 34 -0.68 -13.83 -14.89
N ARG A 35 0.59 -13.47 -15.10
CA ARG A 35 1.00 -12.11 -15.46
C ARG A 35 0.46 -11.70 -16.82
N ARG A 36 0.52 -12.59 -17.82
CA ARG A 36 -0.02 -12.34 -19.15
C ARG A 36 -1.53 -12.13 -19.12
N ALA A 37 -2.24 -12.95 -18.33
CA ALA A 37 -3.68 -12.81 -18.12
C ALA A 37 -4.04 -11.48 -17.43
N ALA A 38 -3.26 -11.08 -16.41
CA ALA A 38 -3.43 -9.79 -15.73
C ALA A 38 -3.21 -8.62 -16.69
N LYS A 39 -2.08 -8.58 -17.42
CA LYS A 39 -1.80 -7.55 -18.44
C LYS A 39 -2.91 -7.46 -19.48
N ALA A 40 -3.43 -8.60 -19.94
CA ALA A 40 -4.50 -8.62 -20.92
C ALA A 40 -5.80 -7.97 -20.42
N LYS A 41 -6.10 -8.06 -19.11
CA LYS A 41 -7.26 -7.36 -18.51
C LYS A 41 -7.06 -5.86 -18.51
N PHE A 42 -5.90 -5.37 -18.05
CA PHE A 42 -5.61 -3.93 -18.01
C PHE A 42 -5.47 -3.30 -19.41
N ARG A 43 -5.00 -4.06 -20.40
CA ARG A 43 -4.98 -3.61 -21.80
C ARG A 43 -6.37 -3.45 -22.42
N LYS A 44 -7.37 -4.18 -21.92
CA LYS A 44 -8.76 -4.13 -22.39
C LYS A 44 -9.64 -3.11 -21.64
N ALA A 45 -9.10 -2.43 -20.65
CA ALA A 45 -9.83 -1.39 -19.92
C ALA A 45 -10.14 -0.19 -20.83
N PRO A 46 -11.21 0.59 -20.53
CA PRO A 46 -11.58 1.77 -21.32
C PRO A 46 -10.43 2.76 -21.51
N GLN A 47 -9.63 2.97 -20.46
CA GLN A 47 -8.29 3.54 -20.54
C GLN A 47 -7.26 2.41 -20.35
N PRO A 48 -6.53 2.02 -21.40
CA PRO A 48 -5.59 0.91 -21.31
C PRO A 48 -4.36 1.22 -20.45
N PHE A 49 -3.99 0.25 -19.60
CA PHE A 49 -2.71 0.25 -18.87
C PHE A 49 -1.91 -1.01 -19.28
N PRO A 50 -1.24 -1.01 -20.45
CA PRO A 50 -0.77 -2.22 -21.12
C PRO A 50 0.26 -3.05 -20.33
N ASP A 51 1.01 -2.42 -19.42
CA ASP A 51 2.01 -3.10 -18.59
C ASP A 51 1.59 -3.36 -17.15
N ALA A 52 0.39 -2.93 -16.76
CA ALA A 52 -0.13 -3.16 -15.42
C ALA A 52 -0.50 -4.64 -15.20
N ILE A 53 -0.11 -5.17 -14.04
CA ILE A 53 -0.43 -6.54 -13.61
C ILE A 53 -1.32 -6.57 -12.35
N GLY A 54 -1.66 -5.40 -11.82
CA GLY A 54 -2.47 -5.23 -10.62
C GLY A 54 -2.65 -3.75 -10.30
N ALA A 55 -3.59 -3.45 -9.41
CA ALA A 55 -3.79 -2.13 -8.82
C ALA A 55 -3.92 -2.32 -7.30
N ILE A 56 -3.38 -1.37 -6.54
CA ILE A 56 -3.47 -1.33 -5.08
C ILE A 56 -4.13 -0.01 -4.75
N ASP A 57 -5.25 -0.06 -4.04
CA ASP A 57 -5.91 1.15 -3.55
C ASP A 57 -5.17 1.68 -2.31
N CYS A 58 -5.08 3.00 -2.19
CA CYS A 58 -4.44 3.68 -1.07
C CYS A 58 -5.50 4.17 -0.09
N THR A 59 -5.15 4.27 1.19
CA THR A 59 -6.05 4.85 2.21
C THR A 59 -5.47 6.15 2.75
N HIS A 60 -6.31 7.18 2.83
CA HIS A 60 -5.98 8.44 3.48
C HIS A 60 -6.29 8.36 4.97
N ILE A 61 -5.26 8.47 5.81
CA ILE A 61 -5.43 8.56 7.27
C ILE A 61 -5.35 10.01 7.68
N LYS A 62 -6.47 10.57 8.18
CA LYS A 62 -6.50 11.95 8.68
C LYS A 62 -5.54 12.11 9.86
N ILE A 63 -4.74 13.18 9.81
CA ILE A 63 -3.80 13.55 10.87
C ILE A 63 -4.09 14.97 11.36
N LEU A 64 -3.61 15.29 12.55
CA LEU A 64 -3.47 16.67 12.98
C LEU A 64 -2.35 17.32 12.19
N ALA A 65 -2.55 18.58 11.79
CA ALA A 65 -1.59 19.38 11.04
C ALA A 65 -0.21 19.34 11.73
N PRO A 66 0.84 18.84 11.08
CA PRO A 66 2.19 18.94 11.61
C PRO A 66 2.65 20.40 11.55
N LYS A 67 3.35 20.86 12.59
CA LYS A 67 3.82 22.26 12.71
C LYS A 67 4.92 22.64 11.72
N LEU A 68 5.53 21.65 11.06
CA LEU A 68 6.64 21.82 10.14
C LEU A 68 6.25 21.16 8.80
N HIS A 69 6.32 21.93 7.72
CA HIS A 69 5.92 21.53 6.36
C HIS A 69 4.47 21.03 6.26
N GLU A 70 3.53 21.77 6.86
CA GLU A 70 2.09 21.47 6.86
C GLU A 70 1.52 21.24 5.44
N GLU A 71 2.02 22.02 4.48
CA GLU A 71 1.66 21.97 3.06
C GLU A 71 1.88 20.59 2.42
N ALA A 72 2.86 19.83 2.91
CA ALA A 72 3.19 18.50 2.41
C ALA A 72 2.12 17.44 2.77
N TYR A 73 1.23 17.76 3.71
CA TYR A 73 0.24 16.81 4.24
C TYR A 73 -1.20 17.19 3.88
N VAL A 74 -1.41 18.26 3.12
CA VAL A 74 -2.75 18.70 2.71
C VAL A 74 -3.33 17.72 1.69
N SER A 75 -4.32 16.95 2.10
CA SER A 75 -5.13 16.12 1.21
C SER A 75 -6.32 16.94 0.72
N GLY A 76 -6.15 17.59 -0.43
CA GLY A 76 -7.20 18.40 -1.07
C GLY A 76 -7.53 19.70 -0.32
N HIS A 77 -8.09 20.67 -1.04
CA HIS A 77 -8.36 22.01 -0.49
C HIS A 77 -9.43 21.99 0.63
N HIS A 78 -10.22 20.92 0.74
CA HIS A 78 -11.39 20.82 1.63
C HIS A 78 -11.32 19.68 2.68
N GLU A 79 -10.38 18.73 2.63
CA GLU A 79 -10.42 17.52 3.49
C GLU A 79 -9.40 17.53 4.66
N GLY A 80 -8.59 18.58 4.78
CA GLY A 80 -7.61 18.75 5.85
C GLY A 80 -6.30 18.00 5.59
N HIS A 81 -5.59 17.62 6.66
CA HIS A 81 -4.30 16.92 6.56
C HIS A 81 -4.47 15.41 6.65
N SER A 82 -3.84 14.66 5.75
CA SER A 82 -3.81 13.21 5.82
C SER A 82 -2.50 12.61 5.32
N LEU A 83 -2.28 11.37 5.73
CA LEU A 83 -1.19 10.53 5.26
C LEU A 83 -1.72 9.52 4.26
N ASN A 84 -1.03 9.42 3.13
CA ASN A 84 -1.28 8.38 2.14
C ASN A 84 -0.61 7.11 2.64
N VAL A 85 -1.42 6.15 3.06
CA VAL A 85 -0.95 4.86 3.53
C VAL A 85 -1.21 3.83 2.45
N GLN A 86 -0.14 3.18 2.01
CA GLN A 86 -0.19 2.12 1.02
C GLN A 86 0.50 0.87 1.54
N VAL A 87 -0.10 -0.27 1.24
CA VAL A 87 0.51 -1.58 1.46
C VAL A 87 1.50 -1.83 0.32
N VAL A 88 2.79 -1.89 0.63
CA VAL A 88 3.82 -2.23 -0.36
C VAL A 88 4.29 -3.65 -0.09
N SER A 89 3.96 -4.55 -1.03
CA SER A 89 4.50 -5.90 -1.06
C SER A 89 5.61 -5.94 -2.11
N LEU A 90 6.87 -6.08 -1.69
CA LEU A 90 7.97 -6.32 -2.63
C LEU A 90 7.96 -7.80 -3.04
N ILE A 91 7.78 -8.06 -4.33
CA ILE A 91 7.78 -9.41 -4.88
C ILE A 91 9.04 -9.57 -5.71
N PHE A 92 10.02 -10.32 -5.21
CA PHE A 92 11.20 -10.72 -5.97
C PHE A 92 11.01 -12.14 -6.47
N SER A 93 10.67 -12.29 -7.76
CA SER A 93 10.65 -13.47 -8.65
C SER A 93 10.09 -14.82 -8.13
N SER A 94 10.37 -15.23 -6.90
CA SER A 94 9.92 -16.47 -6.25
C SER A 94 9.56 -16.32 -4.76
N TYR A 95 9.76 -15.13 -4.16
CA TYR A 95 9.56 -14.89 -2.73
C TYR A 95 8.62 -13.71 -2.51
N CYS A 96 7.56 -13.93 -1.71
CA CYS A 96 6.75 -12.85 -1.17
C CYS A 96 7.47 -12.36 0.09
N LEU A 97 8.16 -11.22 0.00
CA LEU A 97 8.74 -10.58 1.18
C LEU A 97 7.61 -10.04 2.07
N PRO A 98 7.86 -9.85 3.39
CA PRO A 98 6.86 -9.31 4.30
C PRO A 98 6.28 -8.01 3.74
N ILE A 99 4.97 -7.84 3.93
CA ILE A 99 4.31 -6.57 3.63
C ILE A 99 4.94 -5.52 4.53
N TYR A 100 5.52 -4.51 3.90
CA TYR A 100 5.84 -3.27 4.57
C TYR A 100 4.65 -2.34 4.34
N LEU A 101 3.99 -1.95 5.42
CA LEU A 101 3.11 -0.79 5.37
C LEU A 101 4.01 0.42 5.14
N LEU A 102 4.14 0.82 3.88
CA LEU A 102 4.94 1.97 3.53
C LEU A 102 3.98 3.15 3.56
N VAL A 103 4.07 3.92 4.64
CA VAL A 103 3.48 5.26 4.67
C VAL A 103 4.31 6.07 3.68
N LYS A 104 3.83 6.17 2.43
CA LYS A 104 4.43 7.10 1.49
C LYS A 104 4.03 8.48 1.94
N PHE A 105 4.99 9.17 2.53
CA PHE A 105 4.97 10.61 2.58
C PHE A 105 4.90 11.10 1.13
N GLN A 106 3.73 11.56 0.72
CA GLN A 106 3.58 12.15 -0.59
C GLN A 106 4.19 13.54 -0.50
N GLU A 107 5.52 13.62 -0.61
CA GLU A 107 6.16 14.88 -0.99
C GLU A 107 5.61 15.21 -2.38
N ARG A 108 4.62 16.12 -2.42
CA ARG A 108 4.24 16.78 -3.66
C ARG A 108 5.43 17.64 -4.06
N CYS A 109 6.25 17.15 -4.99
CA CYS A 109 7.02 18.03 -5.86
C CYS A 109 6.07 18.91 -6.66
#